data_AF-A0A3D3URK5-F1
#
_entry.id   AF-A0A3D3URK5-F1
#
_cell.length_a   1.000
_cell.length_b   1.000
_cell.length_c   1.000
_cell.angle_alpha   90.00
_cell.angle_beta   90.00
_cell.angle_gamma   90.00
#
_symmetry.space_group_name_H-M   'P 1'
#
loop_
_entity.id
_entity.type
_entity.pdbx_description
1 polymer ?
#
loop_
_entity_poly.entity_id
_entity_poly.type
_entity_poly.pdbx_seq_one_letter_code
_entity_poly.pdbx_strand_id
1 'polypeptide(L)'
;MKLKDWIPISISVVALGFSVFIWWSAQNEAERTREREYLVDFLRPLKSILYITRDMHQSLLSDTNLKKLEYAPDYVHRELHKDMKPDDPRRVLWRVEIARLMNENEKAVELVERHIGRVENTELRNLLEKFKMHALDWQEMWRAILNPDPELVSGYTGRDRLKTDPFPAGLDELLDSEIARVEALIGLE
;
A
#
# COMPACT_ATOMS: atom_id res chain seq x y z
N MET A 1 -68.30 -12.76 8.20
CA MET A 1 -67.02 -12.83 7.46
C MET A 1 -66.50 -14.24 7.54
N LYS A 2 -66.27 -14.90 6.40
CA LYS A 2 -65.75 -16.29 6.37
C LYS A 2 -64.23 -16.23 6.22
N LEU A 3 -63.53 -17.23 6.76
CA LEU A 3 -62.07 -17.34 6.71
C LEU A 3 -61.50 -17.22 5.27
N LYS A 4 -62.29 -17.61 4.26
CA LYS A 4 -61.95 -17.53 2.83
C LYS A 4 -61.80 -16.10 2.29
N ASP A 5 -62.43 -15.12 2.92
CA ASP A 5 -62.37 -13.71 2.50
C ASP A 5 -61.04 -13.05 2.91
N TRP A 6 -60.37 -13.59 3.93
CA TRP A 6 -59.07 -13.10 4.42
C TRP A 6 -57.88 -13.67 3.66
N ILE A 7 -58.01 -14.84 3.04
CA ILE A 7 -56.95 -15.52 2.26
C ILE A 7 -56.30 -14.60 1.20
N PRO A 8 -57.05 -13.94 0.30
CA PRO A 8 -56.44 -13.08 -0.73
C PRO A 8 -55.72 -11.85 -0.14
N ILE A 9 -56.21 -11.33 1.00
CA ILE A 9 -55.59 -10.21 1.71
C ILE A 9 -54.26 -10.68 2.33
N SER A 10 -54.25 -11.83 3.00
CA SER A 10 -53.02 -12.40 3.57
C SER A 10 -51.97 -12.78 2.52
N ILE A 11 -52.37 -13.32 1.36
CA ILE A 11 -51.45 -13.63 0.26
C ILE A 11 -50.82 -12.33 -0.28
N SER A 12 -51.62 -11.27 -0.43
CA SER A 12 -51.12 -9.97 -0.90
C SER A 12 -50.12 -9.34 0.07
N VAL A 13 -50.38 -9.42 1.38
CA VAL A 13 -49.47 -8.92 2.42
C VAL A 13 -48.16 -9.72 2.47
N VAL A 14 -48.22 -11.05 2.34
CA VAL A 14 -47.03 -11.91 2.29
C VAL A 14 -46.22 -11.65 1.02
N ALA A 15 -46.86 -11.50 -0.14
CA ALA A 15 -46.18 -11.19 -1.39
C ALA A 15 -45.50 -9.81 -1.38
N LEU A 16 -46.16 -8.80 -0.79
CA LEU A 16 -45.57 -7.47 -0.58
C LEU A 16 -44.38 -7.52 0.39
N GLY A 17 -44.51 -8.21 1.53
CA GLY A 17 -43.42 -8.39 2.49
C GLY A 17 -42.22 -9.13 1.89
N PHE A 18 -42.46 -10.17 1.09
CA PHE A 18 -41.42 -10.90 0.37
C PHE A 18 -40.72 -10.04 -0.69
N SER A 19 -41.47 -9.21 -1.42
CA SER A 19 -40.91 -8.29 -2.42
C SER A 19 -40.02 -7.21 -1.78
N VAL A 20 -40.44 -6.64 -0.63
CA VAL A 20 -39.65 -5.69 0.15
C VAL A 20 -38.38 -6.36 0.69
N PHE A 21 -38.49 -7.58 1.20
CA PHE A 21 -37.34 -8.35 1.68
C PHE A 21 -36.33 -8.64 0.55
N ILE A 22 -36.79 -9.06 -0.62
CA ILE A 22 -35.92 -9.27 -1.79
C ILE A 22 -35.25 -7.96 -2.20
N TRP A 23 -36.00 -6.87 -2.29
CA TRP A 23 -35.45 -5.56 -2.67
C TRP A 23 -34.39 -5.09 -1.67
N TRP A 24 -34.67 -5.20 -0.37
CA TRP A 24 -33.72 -4.86 0.69
C TRP A 24 -32.47 -5.76 0.66
N SER A 25 -32.65 -7.07 0.47
CA SER A 25 -31.54 -8.01 0.32
C SER A 25 -30.69 -7.71 -0.92
N ALA A 26 -31.32 -7.33 -2.04
CA ALA A 26 -30.63 -6.96 -3.27
C ALA A 26 -29.86 -5.65 -3.12
N GLN A 27 -30.40 -4.66 -2.42
CA GLN A 27 -29.67 -3.43 -2.11
C GLN A 27 -28.46 -3.69 -1.21
N ASN A 28 -28.64 -4.48 -0.14
CA ASN A 28 -27.53 -4.85 0.73
C ASN A 28 -26.42 -5.60 0.00
N GLU A 29 -26.77 -6.51 -0.92
CA GLU A 29 -25.77 -7.23 -1.72
C GLU A 29 -25.08 -6.30 -2.71
N ALA A 30 -25.81 -5.37 -3.33
CA ALA A 30 -25.23 -4.36 -4.21
C ALA A 30 -24.25 -3.42 -3.48
N GLU A 31 -24.59 -3.01 -2.25
CA GLU A 31 -23.70 -2.21 -1.39
C GLU A 31 -22.43 -2.98 -1.04
N ARG A 32 -22.56 -4.25 -0.61
CA ARG A 32 -21.42 -5.13 -0.30
C ARG A 32 -20.51 -5.37 -1.50
N THR A 33 -21.08 -5.62 -2.68
CA THR A 33 -20.29 -5.79 -3.91
C THR A 33 -19.52 -4.51 -4.23
N ARG A 34 -20.16 -3.36 -4.12
CA ARG A 34 -19.51 -2.06 -4.36
C ARG A 34 -18.38 -1.77 -3.37
N GLU A 35 -18.56 -2.11 -2.10
CA GLU A 35 -17.48 -2.00 -1.09
C GLU A 35 -16.29 -2.91 -1.42
N ARG A 36 -16.55 -4.13 -1.88
CA ARG A 36 -15.52 -5.08 -2.30
C ARG A 36 -14.80 -4.61 -3.57
N GLU A 37 -15.52 -4.08 -4.55
CA GLU A 37 -14.94 -3.46 -5.76
C GLU A 37 -13.98 -2.32 -5.37
N TYR A 38 -14.41 -1.42 -4.47
CA TYR A 38 -13.54 -0.36 -3.95
C TYR A 38 -12.29 -0.89 -3.23
N LEU A 39 -12.40 -2.04 -2.55
CA LEU A 39 -11.27 -2.66 -1.87
C LEU A 39 -10.27 -3.22 -2.89
N VAL A 40 -10.73 -3.86 -3.97
CA VAL A 40 -9.87 -4.32 -5.08
C VAL A 40 -9.21 -3.15 -5.80
N ASP A 41 -9.96 -2.08 -6.06
CA ASP A 41 -9.47 -0.83 -6.67
C ASP A 41 -8.41 -0.14 -5.81
N PHE A 42 -8.32 -0.45 -4.52
CA PHE A 42 -7.25 -0.01 -3.63
C PHE A 42 -6.09 -1.01 -3.61
N LEU A 43 -6.37 -2.30 -3.39
CA LEU A 43 -5.36 -3.33 -3.18
C LEU A 43 -4.51 -3.58 -4.44
N ARG A 44 -5.11 -3.58 -5.64
CA ARG A 44 -4.39 -3.81 -6.91
C ARG A 44 -3.39 -2.69 -7.22
N PRO A 45 -3.76 -1.40 -7.20
CA PRO A 45 -2.78 -0.32 -7.36
C PRO A 45 -1.69 -0.36 -6.30
N LEU A 46 -2.04 -0.64 -5.04
CA LEU A 46 -1.06 -0.78 -3.97
C LEU A 46 -0.06 -1.90 -4.27
N LYS A 47 -0.52 -3.08 -4.69
CA LYS A 47 0.36 -4.19 -5.11
C LYS A 47 1.34 -3.77 -6.19
N SER A 48 0.82 -3.09 -7.23
CA SER A 48 1.64 -2.63 -8.35
C SER A 48 2.72 -1.65 -7.90
N ILE A 49 2.37 -0.68 -7.05
CA ILE A 49 3.33 0.29 -6.51
C ILE A 49 4.37 -0.40 -5.64
N LEU A 50 3.96 -1.28 -4.72
CA LEU A 50 4.88 -2.02 -3.85
C LEU A 50 5.87 -2.88 -4.65
N TYR A 51 5.39 -3.54 -5.71
CA TYR A 51 6.22 -4.30 -6.62
C TYR A 51 7.26 -3.41 -7.33
N ILE A 52 6.81 -2.29 -7.92
CA ILE A 52 7.71 -1.33 -8.59
C ILE A 52 8.75 -0.76 -7.63
N THR A 53 8.33 -0.36 -6.42
CA THR A 53 9.22 0.16 -5.38
C THR A 53 10.26 -0.89 -5.00
N ARG A 54 9.85 -2.15 -4.84
CA ARG A 54 10.78 -3.25 -4.51
C ARG A 54 11.78 -3.50 -5.63
N ASP A 55 11.34 -3.52 -6.89
CA ASP A 55 12.24 -3.71 -8.04
C ASP A 55 13.28 -2.58 -8.15
N MET A 56 12.86 -1.33 -7.97
CA MET A 56 13.78 -0.18 -7.93
C MET A 56 14.75 -0.29 -6.76
N HIS A 57 14.24 -0.72 -5.61
CA HIS A 57 15.03 -0.93 -4.42
C HIS A 57 16.09 -2.03 -4.61
N GLN A 58 15.71 -3.17 -5.20
CA GLN A 58 16.64 -4.25 -5.54
C GLN A 58 17.65 -3.82 -6.61
N SER A 59 17.24 -3.05 -7.61
CA SER A 59 18.12 -2.48 -8.64
C SER A 59 19.23 -1.64 -7.99
N LEU A 60 18.85 -0.76 -7.07
CA LEU A 60 19.77 0.05 -6.26
C LEU A 60 20.74 -0.81 -5.43
N LEU A 61 20.25 -1.87 -4.77
CA LEU A 61 21.09 -2.80 -4.00
C LEU A 61 22.04 -3.65 -4.86
N SER A 62 21.67 -3.93 -6.10
CA SER A 62 22.41 -4.80 -7.01
C SER A 62 23.66 -4.15 -7.62
N ASP A 63 23.75 -2.81 -7.59
CA ASP A 63 24.95 -2.08 -8.01
C ASP A 63 26.11 -2.47 -7.08
N THR A 64 27.16 -3.08 -7.65
CA THR A 64 28.31 -3.60 -6.91
C THR A 64 29.07 -2.55 -6.10
N ASN A 65 28.97 -1.27 -6.47
CA ASN A 65 29.55 -0.17 -5.68
C ASN A 65 28.66 0.20 -4.47
N LEU A 66 27.40 -0.24 -4.48
CA LEU A 66 26.36 0.13 -3.54
C LEU A 66 25.73 -1.06 -2.82
N LYS A 67 26.39 -2.22 -2.78
CA LYS A 67 25.88 -3.49 -2.20
C LYS A 67 25.41 -3.45 -0.72
N LYS A 68 25.31 -2.27 -0.11
CA LYS A 68 24.79 -1.99 1.24
C LYS A 68 24.05 -0.64 1.33
N LEU A 69 23.36 -0.21 0.26
CA LEU A 69 22.69 1.09 0.15
C LEU A 69 21.69 1.35 1.30
N GLU A 70 20.96 0.31 1.74
CA GLU A 70 20.07 0.35 2.92
C GLU A 70 20.78 0.49 4.26
N TYR A 71 22.03 0.03 4.34
CA TYR A 71 22.78 -0.05 5.59
C TYR A 71 23.86 1.04 5.72
N ALA A 72 23.91 1.98 4.77
CA ALA A 72 24.87 3.06 4.78
C ALA A 72 24.37 4.36 4.13
N PRO A 73 23.35 5.03 4.71
CA PRO A 73 23.01 6.43 4.40
C PRO A 73 24.24 7.33 4.24
N ASP A 74 25.22 7.14 5.12
CA ASP A 74 26.52 7.82 5.14
C ASP A 74 27.32 7.63 3.85
N TYR A 75 27.28 6.42 3.28
CA TYR A 75 27.99 6.08 2.04
C TYR A 75 27.38 6.85 0.88
N VAL A 76 26.05 6.81 0.74
CA VAL A 76 25.32 7.49 -0.34
C VAL A 76 25.52 9.00 -0.25
N HIS A 77 25.38 9.57 0.95
CA HIS A 77 25.60 10.99 1.17
C HIS A 77 27.04 11.40 0.83
N ARG A 78 28.04 10.60 1.23
CA ARG A 78 29.44 10.86 0.91
C ARG A 78 29.70 10.80 -0.61
N GLU A 79 29.21 9.77 -1.28
CA GLU A 79 29.38 9.62 -2.73
C GLU A 79 28.69 10.77 -3.48
N LEU A 80 27.44 11.09 -3.13
CA LEU A 80 26.67 12.13 -3.79
C LEU A 80 27.23 13.54 -3.56
N HIS A 81 27.84 13.84 -2.41
CA HIS A 81 28.21 15.22 -2.06
C HIS A 81 29.72 15.47 -1.93
N LYS A 82 30.54 14.43 -1.76
CA LYS A 82 31.99 14.57 -1.57
C LYS A 82 32.81 13.88 -2.65
N ASP A 83 32.47 12.64 -2.99
CA ASP A 83 33.37 11.80 -3.81
C ASP A 83 33.08 11.95 -5.32
N MET A 84 31.81 12.10 -5.72
CA MET A 84 31.43 12.25 -7.13
C MET A 84 31.36 13.70 -7.59
N LYS A 85 31.89 13.96 -8.79
CA LYS A 85 31.75 15.28 -9.45
C LYS A 85 30.27 15.57 -9.74
N PRO A 86 29.85 16.85 -9.74
CA PRO A 86 28.45 17.23 -10.02
C PRO A 86 27.91 16.73 -11.37
N ASP A 87 28.78 16.60 -12.36
CA ASP A 87 28.48 16.17 -13.73
C ASP A 87 28.65 14.67 -13.96
N ASP A 88 28.99 13.89 -12.93
CA ASP A 88 29.08 12.43 -13.03
C ASP A 88 27.69 11.85 -13.39
N PRO A 89 27.54 11.15 -14.53
CA PRO A 89 26.26 10.56 -14.92
C PRO A 89 25.69 9.60 -13.87
N ARG A 90 26.55 8.95 -13.07
CA ARG A 90 26.13 8.05 -11.97
C ARG A 90 25.47 8.82 -10.84
N ARG A 91 26.04 9.98 -10.46
CA ARG A 91 25.46 10.87 -9.46
C ARG A 91 24.07 11.34 -9.90
N VAL A 92 23.91 11.71 -11.16
CA VAL A 92 22.60 12.11 -11.72
C VAL A 92 21.61 10.95 -11.67
N LEU A 93 22.01 9.76 -12.14
CA LEU A 93 21.18 8.56 -12.14
C LEU A 93 20.70 8.22 -10.72
N TRP A 94 21.60 8.21 -9.74
CA TRP A 94 21.24 7.89 -8.35
C TRP A 94 20.25 8.88 -7.75
N ARG A 95 20.41 10.19 -8.01
CA ARG A 95 19.44 11.19 -7.54
C ARG A 95 18.06 10.97 -8.15
N VAL A 96 18.00 10.58 -9.43
CA VAL A 96 16.74 10.26 -10.11
C VAL A 96 16.09 9.01 -9.53
N GLU A 97 16.85 7.93 -9.33
CA GLU A 97 16.33 6.68 -8.77
C GLU A 97 15.84 6.86 -7.32
N ILE A 98 16.61 7.57 -6.47
CA ILE A 98 16.18 7.88 -5.09
C ILE A 98 14.92 8.75 -5.10
N ALA A 99 14.86 9.79 -5.94
CA ALA A 99 13.66 10.63 -6.05
C ALA A 99 12.44 9.84 -6.52
N ARG A 100 12.62 8.92 -7.47
CA ARG A 100 11.56 8.04 -7.97
C ARG A 100 11.07 7.09 -6.87
N LEU A 101 11.98 6.48 -6.11
CA LEU A 101 11.63 5.63 -4.97
C LEU A 101 10.86 6.38 -3.89
N MET A 102 11.28 7.61 -3.56
CA MET A 102 10.54 8.46 -2.62
C MET A 102 9.11 8.76 -3.09
N ASN A 103 8.94 9.06 -4.38
CA ASN A 103 7.64 9.36 -4.97
C ASN A 103 6.71 8.14 -5.00
N GLU A 104 7.22 6.95 -5.31
CA GLU A 104 6.40 5.72 -5.24
C GLU A 104 6.04 5.36 -3.80
N ASN A 105 6.94 5.56 -2.83
CA ASN A 105 6.61 5.43 -1.40
C ASN A 105 5.49 6.40 -0.99
N GLU A 106 5.51 7.64 -1.48
CA GLU A 106 4.50 8.66 -1.16
C GLU A 106 3.12 8.22 -1.64
N LYS A 107 3.03 7.77 -2.90
CA LYS A 107 1.80 7.22 -3.46
C LYS A 107 1.29 6.00 -2.68
N ALA A 108 2.19 5.10 -2.29
CA ALA A 108 1.82 3.93 -1.50
C ALA A 108 1.26 4.33 -0.13
N VAL A 109 1.92 5.25 0.57
CA VAL A 109 1.47 5.81 1.85
C VAL A 109 0.11 6.49 1.70
N GLU A 110 -0.06 7.37 0.71
CA GLU A 110 -1.34 8.05 0.46
C GLU A 110 -2.49 7.07 0.20
N LEU A 111 -2.25 6.01 -0.58
CA LEU A 111 -3.25 4.97 -0.81
C LEU A 111 -3.61 4.24 0.48
N VAL A 112 -2.61 3.86 1.27
CA VAL A 112 -2.82 3.20 2.56
C VAL A 112 -3.62 4.10 3.50
N GLU A 113 -3.21 5.35 3.71
CA GLU A 113 -3.91 6.28 4.61
C GLU A 113 -5.37 6.50 4.22
N ARG A 114 -5.64 6.61 2.91
CA ARG A 114 -6.99 6.85 2.41
C ARG A 114 -7.93 5.66 2.59
N HIS A 115 -7.40 4.42 2.57
CA HIS A 115 -8.22 3.22 2.42
C HIS A 115 -8.03 2.15 3.50
N ILE A 116 -7.05 2.28 4.39
CA ILE A 116 -6.73 1.26 5.41
C ILE A 116 -7.90 0.92 6.33
N GLY A 117 -8.77 1.89 6.62
CA GLY A 117 -9.98 1.67 7.43
C GLY A 117 -10.98 0.68 6.82
N ARG A 118 -10.87 0.39 5.51
CA ARG A 118 -11.72 -0.55 4.78
C ARG A 118 -11.18 -1.98 4.76
N VAL A 119 -9.92 -2.18 5.17
CA VAL A 119 -9.28 -3.51 5.18
C VAL A 119 -9.77 -4.26 6.41
N GLU A 120 -10.67 -5.23 6.25
CA GLU A 120 -11.22 -6.04 7.36
C GLU A 120 -10.18 -6.98 7.98
N ASN A 121 -9.27 -7.51 7.16
CA ASN A 121 -8.19 -8.38 7.60
C ASN A 121 -7.23 -7.62 8.54
N THR A 122 -7.28 -7.97 9.83
CA THR A 122 -6.51 -7.29 10.87
C THR A 122 -5.01 -7.49 10.72
N GLU A 123 -4.58 -8.66 10.22
CA GLU A 123 -3.17 -8.95 10.00
C GLU A 123 -2.61 -8.10 8.85
N LEU A 124 -3.31 -8.07 7.71
CA LEU A 124 -2.96 -7.21 6.59
C LEU A 124 -2.95 -5.73 7.01
N ARG A 125 -3.97 -5.28 7.73
CA ARG A 125 -4.04 -3.90 8.25
C ARG A 125 -2.81 -3.56 9.09
N ASN A 126 -2.38 -4.44 9.99
CA ASN A 126 -1.19 -4.23 10.81
C ASN A 126 0.10 -4.17 9.98
N LEU A 127 0.22 -4.99 8.94
CA LEU A 127 1.37 -4.93 8.03
C LEU A 127 1.38 -3.66 7.18
N LEU A 128 0.21 -3.18 6.75
CA LEU A 128 0.08 -1.92 6.03
C LEU A 128 0.43 -0.71 6.90
N GLU A 129 0.03 -0.70 8.18
CA GLU A 129 0.47 0.32 9.13
C GLU A 129 1.98 0.29 9.36
N LYS A 130 2.57 -0.92 9.50
CA LYS A 130 4.03 -1.07 9.62
C LYS A 130 4.75 -0.57 8.37
N PHE A 131 4.28 -0.98 7.19
CA PHE A 131 4.82 -0.50 5.92
C PHE A 131 4.77 1.03 5.85
N LYS A 132 3.63 1.65 6.20
CA LYS A 132 3.47 3.11 6.22
C LYS A 132 4.55 3.78 7.08
N MET A 133 4.76 3.31 8.30
CA MET A 133 5.80 3.84 9.19
C MET A 133 7.19 3.68 8.57
N HIS A 134 7.52 2.48 8.07
CA HIS A 134 8.83 2.23 7.47
C HIS A 134 9.07 3.09 6.22
N ALA A 135 8.05 3.27 5.37
CA ALA A 135 8.12 4.08 4.16
C ALA A 135 8.35 5.57 4.47
N LEU A 136 7.70 6.09 5.52
CA LEU A 136 7.89 7.47 5.99
C LEU A 136 9.31 7.69 6.55
N ASP A 137 9.80 6.79 7.41
CA ASP A 137 11.17 6.84 7.94
C ASP A 137 12.21 6.86 6.81
N TRP A 138 11.97 6.01 5.81
CA TRP A 138 12.79 5.94 4.60
C TRP A 138 12.75 7.23 3.77
N GLN A 139 11.59 7.83 3.61
CA GLN A 139 11.47 9.11 2.90
C GLN A 139 12.23 10.21 3.61
N GLU A 140 12.15 10.30 4.94
CA GLU A 140 12.88 11.29 5.72
C GLU A 140 14.39 11.09 5.59
N MET A 141 14.86 9.84 5.66
CA MET A 141 16.25 9.49 5.42
C MET A 141 16.71 9.94 4.02
N TRP A 142 15.96 9.61 2.96
CA TRP A 142 16.34 10.00 1.60
C TRP A 142 16.30 11.51 1.40
N ARG A 143 15.34 12.23 2.01
CA ARG A 143 15.32 13.70 2.03
C ARG A 143 16.59 14.26 2.66
N ALA A 144 17.01 13.70 3.80
CA ALA A 144 18.23 14.11 4.47
C ALA A 144 19.47 13.84 3.61
N ILE A 145 19.58 12.66 2.98
CA ILE A 145 20.71 12.30 2.10
C ILE A 145 20.79 13.21 0.87
N LEU A 146 19.66 13.57 0.27
CA LEU A 146 19.62 14.43 -0.92
C LEU A 146 19.89 15.90 -0.60
N ASN A 147 19.71 16.31 0.66
CA ASN A 147 19.95 17.66 1.13
C ASN A 147 21.42 17.81 1.60
N PRO A 148 22.16 18.83 1.17
CA PRO A 148 23.54 19.06 1.64
C PRO A 148 23.66 19.53 3.10
N ASP A 149 22.55 19.66 3.84
CA ASP A 149 22.55 20.10 5.25
C ASP A 149 23.15 19.03 6.19
N PRO A 150 24.33 19.29 6.80
CA PRO A 150 25.00 18.33 7.68
C PRO A 150 24.22 18.00 8.96
N GLU A 151 23.38 18.92 9.46
CA GLU A 151 22.62 18.72 10.69
C GLU A 151 21.50 17.69 10.47
N LEU A 152 20.81 17.76 9.34
CA LEU A 152 19.79 16.79 8.94
C LEU A 152 20.39 15.39 8.73
N VAL A 153 21.57 15.33 8.12
CA VAL A 153 22.28 14.07 7.83
C VAL A 153 22.80 13.40 9.11
N SER A 154 23.21 14.18 10.11
CA SER A 154 23.66 13.65 11.41
C SER A 154 22.58 12.84 12.14
N GLY A 155 21.30 13.07 11.84
CA GLY A 155 20.14 12.34 12.35
C GLY A 155 19.97 10.93 11.77
N TYR A 156 20.53 10.66 10.59
CA TYR A 156 20.33 9.41 9.85
C TYR A 156 21.64 8.64 9.60
N THR A 157 22.76 9.13 10.15
CA THR A 157 24.08 8.53 9.99
C THR A 157 24.47 7.64 11.16
N GLY A 158 25.09 6.48 10.86
CA GLY A 158 25.54 5.47 11.85
C GLY A 158 24.98 4.06 11.62
N ARG A 159 25.80 3.03 11.93
CA ARG A 159 25.60 1.59 11.63
C ARG A 159 24.28 0.93 12.10
N ASP A 160 23.49 1.62 12.91
CA ASP A 160 22.32 1.05 13.57
C ASP A 160 21.03 1.88 13.42
N ARG A 161 21.03 2.95 12.60
CA ARG A 161 19.90 3.91 12.56
C ARG A 161 18.73 3.54 11.67
N LEU A 162 18.93 2.73 10.63
CA LEU A 162 17.83 2.03 9.96
C LEU A 162 18.06 0.53 10.05
N LYS A 163 17.20 -0.14 10.83
CA LYS A 163 17.14 -1.61 10.96
C LYS A 163 15.84 -2.20 10.43
N THR A 164 14.94 -1.36 9.96
CA THR A 164 13.61 -1.75 9.51
C THR A 164 13.61 -1.91 8.01
N ASP A 165 13.46 -3.16 7.55
CA ASP A 165 13.26 -3.47 6.15
C ASP A 165 12.05 -2.66 5.62
N PRO A 166 12.15 -2.02 4.45
CA PRO A 166 11.10 -1.15 3.92
C PRO A 166 9.80 -1.91 3.68
N PHE A 167 9.90 -3.21 3.42
CA PHE A 167 8.77 -4.11 3.20
C PHE A 167 8.66 -5.11 4.35
N PRO A 168 7.63 -5.01 5.21
CA PRO A 168 7.37 -6.02 6.24
C PRO A 168 7.26 -7.42 5.62
N ALA A 169 7.90 -8.41 6.25
CA ALA A 169 7.80 -9.80 5.84
C ALA A 169 6.34 -10.27 5.85
N GLY A 170 5.94 -11.02 4.82
CA GLY A 170 4.58 -11.54 4.68
C GLY A 170 3.58 -10.56 4.06
N LEU A 171 3.97 -9.31 3.77
CA LEU A 171 3.05 -8.30 3.24
C LEU A 171 2.53 -8.70 1.85
N ASP A 172 3.37 -9.23 0.97
CA ASP A 172 2.96 -9.60 -0.39
C ASP A 172 2.00 -10.77 -0.38
N GLU A 173 2.31 -11.81 0.39
CA GLU A 173 1.50 -13.02 0.48
C GLU A 173 0.11 -12.70 1.03
N LEU A 174 0.03 -11.82 2.03
CA LEU A 174 -1.25 -11.38 2.60
C LEU A 174 -2.01 -10.44 1.66
N LEU A 175 -1.32 -9.57 0.93
CA LEU A 175 -1.94 -8.70 -0.07
C LEU A 175 -2.54 -9.54 -1.21
N ASP A 176 -1.81 -10.54 -1.70
CA ASP A 176 -2.24 -11.45 -2.76
C ASP A 176 -3.40 -12.33 -2.30
N SER A 177 -3.32 -12.87 -1.08
CA SER A 177 -4.40 -13.63 -0.49
C SER A 177 -5.66 -12.79 -0.32
N GLU A 178 -5.54 -11.52 0.08
CA GLU A 178 -6.68 -10.64 0.26
C GLU A 178 -7.30 -10.22 -1.07
N ILE A 179 -6.49 -9.91 -2.08
CA ILE A 179 -6.96 -9.62 -3.45
C ILE A 179 -7.77 -10.81 -3.98
N ALA A 180 -7.20 -12.02 -3.93
CA ALA A 180 -7.87 -13.22 -4.41
C ALA A 180 -9.17 -13.51 -3.64
N ARG A 181 -9.16 -13.31 -2.31
CA ARG A 181 -10.35 -13.47 -1.46
C ARG A 181 -11.46 -12.51 -1.88
N VAL A 182 -11.13 -11.24 -2.09
CA VAL A 182 -12.13 -10.21 -2.42
C VAL A 182 -12.66 -10.41 -3.84
N GLU A 183 -11.79 -10.75 -4.79
CA GLU A 183 -12.14 -11.08 -6.19
C GLU A 183 -13.12 -12.26 -6.28
N ALA A 184 -12.86 -13.34 -5.53
CA ALA A 184 -13.77 -14.47 -5.43
C ALA A 184 -15.15 -14.08 -4.87
N LEU A 185 -15.21 -13.09 -3.99
CA LEU A 185 -16.47 -12.59 -3.40
C LEU A 185 -17.27 -11.65 -4.32
N ILE A 186 -16.67 -11.17 -5.42
CA ILE A 186 -17.35 -10.32 -6.43
C ILE A 186 -17.48 -11.01 -7.80
N GLY A 187 -16.97 -12.24 -7.94
CA GLY A 187 -17.07 -13.02 -9.17
C GLY A 187 -16.14 -12.55 -10.29
N LEU A 188 -15.01 -11.94 -9.94
CA LEU A 188 -13.92 -11.62 -10.87
C LEU A 188 -12.89 -12.77 -10.83
N GLU A 189 -13.17 -13.89 -11.51
CA GLU A 189 -12.17 -14.95 -11.78
C GLU A 189 -11.40 -14.70 -13.10
#